data_AF-A0A142XB53-F1
#
_entry.id   AF-A0A142XB53-F1
#
_cell.length_a   1.000
_cell.length_b   1.000
_cell.length_c   1.000
_cell.angle_alpha   90.00
_cell.angle_beta   90.00
_cell.angle_gamma   90.00
#
_symmetry.space_group_name_H-M   'P 1'
#
loop_
_entity.id
_entity.type
_entity.pdbx_description
1 polymer ?
#
loop_
_entity_poly.entity_id
_entity_poly.type
_entity_poly.pdbx_seq_one_letter_code
_entity_poly.pdbx_strand_id
1 'polypeptide(L)'
;MAGATKYVDNVNGNNGFSGDSPAQAYADVPTAIANISGGGNTVYIKNNGPSSPYQLTAAIALTAGLKGDATNGRNTFEGYTTTPGARDGRPTVTNAANSSNLITLNDNDYTVFRHIYFSHSASTRGGAFNAVTSGTTPLYVQDCVVDGCLGVFASVGFLNVVVLESVEVKNTTSVSAALLVQGAAYLYGCWIHNNPADGVRTTNGSTTTVYLEKCLVTSNGAVGVNDVSSSSGVAITVKDSVVWGNGGSGIRSAAKTSFSTTLDLSNTVFGANGAGGSGFNIECLDPQVETDLNVRLTRRNFHYTSASGSYSGVAAGFDDVALTSDPFTSAASKDYSLNNASGGGALVRGTAYPANFPGAAFTSYRDGGAVQHRDAGGASAVAYW
;
A
#
# COMPACT_ATOMS: atom_id res chain seq x y z
N MET A 1 23.14 9.71 -19.12
CA MET A 1 23.21 8.57 -20.04
C MET A 1 22.05 7.65 -19.73
N ALA A 2 21.36 7.09 -20.73
CA ALA A 2 20.35 6.05 -20.53
C ALA A 2 21.01 4.70 -20.22
N GLY A 3 20.31 3.82 -19.50
CA GLY A 3 20.82 2.49 -19.17
C GLY A 3 22.02 2.48 -18.21
N ALA A 4 22.28 3.57 -17.48
CA ALA A 4 23.42 3.65 -16.57
C ALA A 4 23.15 2.89 -15.26
N THR A 5 24.18 2.24 -14.72
CA THR A 5 24.16 1.67 -13.36
C THR A 5 25.02 2.53 -12.44
N LYS A 6 24.43 3.08 -11.38
CA LYS A 6 25.13 3.91 -10.38
C LYS A 6 25.08 3.29 -8.99
N TYR A 7 26.10 3.55 -8.19
CA TYR A 7 26.22 3.08 -6.80
C TYR A 7 26.30 4.25 -5.83
N VAL A 8 25.69 4.09 -4.66
CA VAL A 8 25.71 5.06 -3.56
C VAL A 8 26.11 4.36 -2.26
N ASP A 9 27.04 4.93 -1.50
CA ASP A 9 27.51 4.47 -0.19
C ASP A 9 27.85 5.71 0.67
N ASN A 10 27.04 6.03 1.68
CA ASN A 10 27.25 7.23 2.52
C ASN A 10 28.39 7.11 3.55
N VAL A 11 29.05 5.95 3.65
CA VAL A 11 30.17 5.75 4.57
C VAL A 11 31.49 5.77 3.81
N ASN A 12 31.56 5.06 2.67
CA ASN A 12 32.80 4.91 1.90
C ASN A 12 32.80 5.65 0.56
N GLY A 13 31.65 6.20 0.14
CA GLY A 13 31.50 6.87 -1.14
C GLY A 13 32.10 8.28 -1.16
N ASN A 14 32.29 8.80 -2.37
CA ASN A 14 32.77 10.16 -2.60
C ASN A 14 32.09 10.74 -3.85
N ASN A 15 31.60 11.96 -3.78
CA ASN A 15 30.91 12.61 -4.90
C ASN A 15 31.81 12.99 -6.07
N GLY A 16 33.15 12.89 -5.91
CA GLY A 16 34.11 12.97 -6.99
C GLY A 16 34.34 11.65 -7.74
N PHE A 17 33.74 10.53 -7.30
CA PHE A 17 33.81 9.25 -8.01
C PHE A 17 32.84 9.20 -9.19
N SER A 18 33.00 8.20 -10.08
CA SER A 18 32.13 8.03 -11.25
C SER A 18 30.81 7.34 -10.93
N GLY A 19 30.69 6.69 -9.78
CA GLY A 19 29.52 5.90 -9.41
C GLY A 19 29.35 4.61 -10.18
N ASP A 20 30.29 4.18 -11.03
CA ASP A 20 30.10 3.04 -11.95
C ASP A 20 30.42 1.67 -11.33
N SER A 21 30.92 1.65 -10.10
CA SER A 21 31.15 0.42 -9.33
C SER A 21 30.94 0.66 -7.83
N PRO A 22 30.72 -0.40 -7.01
CA PRO A 22 30.63 -0.25 -5.55
C PRO A 22 31.88 0.39 -4.92
N ALA A 23 33.07 0.16 -5.47
CA ALA A 23 34.33 0.76 -5.00
C ALA A 23 34.47 2.25 -5.36
N GLN A 24 33.66 2.73 -6.31
CA GLN A 24 33.63 4.13 -6.76
C GLN A 24 32.23 4.72 -6.56
N ALA A 25 31.53 4.34 -5.50
CA ALA A 25 30.19 4.81 -5.22
C ALA A 25 30.13 6.31 -4.87
N TYR A 26 29.05 6.98 -5.26
CA TYR A 26 28.76 8.34 -4.78
C TYR A 26 28.49 8.33 -3.27
N ALA A 27 28.75 9.46 -2.60
CA ALA A 27 28.48 9.58 -1.16
C ALA A 27 26.98 9.79 -0.86
N ASP A 28 26.22 10.34 -1.82
CA ASP A 28 24.81 10.63 -1.64
C ASP A 28 23.94 10.30 -2.86
N VAL A 29 22.64 10.10 -2.60
CA VAL A 29 21.64 9.73 -3.59
C VAL A 29 21.38 10.86 -4.61
N PRO A 30 21.26 12.15 -4.21
CA PRO A 30 21.11 13.26 -5.15
C PRO A 30 22.20 13.30 -6.24
N THR A 31 23.47 13.09 -5.86
CA THR A 31 24.60 13.13 -6.80
C THR A 31 24.52 11.99 -7.82
N ALA A 32 24.15 10.78 -7.38
CA ALA A 32 23.95 9.66 -8.30
C ALA A 32 22.82 9.93 -9.31
N ILE A 33 21.72 10.51 -8.85
CA ILE A 33 20.58 10.90 -9.68
C ILE A 33 20.95 11.98 -10.70
N ALA A 34 21.77 12.96 -10.30
CA ALA A 34 22.24 14.01 -11.20
C ALA A 34 23.13 13.48 -12.35
N ASN A 35 23.67 12.26 -12.22
CA ASN A 35 24.58 11.64 -13.17
C ASN A 35 23.93 10.56 -14.06
N ILE A 36 22.60 10.44 -14.03
CA ILE A 36 21.81 9.61 -14.97
C ILE A 36 20.95 10.49 -15.87
N SER A 37 20.48 9.98 -17.00
CA SER A 37 19.51 10.69 -17.86
C SER A 37 18.68 9.72 -18.69
N GLY A 38 17.47 10.09 -19.09
CA GLY A 38 16.58 9.19 -19.84
C GLY A 38 16.15 7.96 -19.03
N GLY A 39 15.75 6.88 -19.72
CA GLY A 39 15.26 5.64 -19.11
C GLY A 39 16.28 4.53 -18.92
N GLY A 40 15.83 3.43 -18.30
CA GLY A 40 16.60 2.19 -18.13
C GLY A 40 17.71 2.22 -17.08
N ASN A 41 17.82 3.29 -16.29
CA ASN A 41 18.88 3.43 -15.30
C ASN A 41 18.60 2.61 -14.05
N THR A 42 19.67 2.18 -13.36
CA THR A 42 19.58 1.57 -12.04
C THR A 42 20.51 2.28 -11.07
N VAL A 43 20.01 2.68 -9.91
CA VAL A 43 20.80 3.26 -8.83
C VAL A 43 20.71 2.35 -7.61
N TYR A 44 21.83 1.71 -7.28
CA TYR A 44 21.96 0.87 -6.10
C TYR A 44 22.39 1.69 -4.89
N ILE A 45 21.59 1.65 -3.82
CA ILE A 45 21.77 2.44 -2.60
C ILE A 45 22.17 1.49 -1.48
N LYS A 46 23.37 1.64 -0.94
CA LYS A 46 23.91 0.71 0.05
C LYS A 46 23.39 1.00 1.46
N ASN A 47 22.91 -0.03 2.12
CA ASN A 47 22.56 -0.02 3.52
C ASN A 47 23.81 -0.25 4.38
N ASN A 48 24.31 0.81 4.99
CA ASN A 48 25.42 0.74 5.95
C ASN A 48 24.94 0.53 7.40
N GLY A 49 23.66 0.19 7.59
CA GLY A 49 23.04 -0.02 8.89
C GLY A 49 22.23 1.19 9.39
N PRO A 50 21.44 0.99 10.46
CA PRO A 50 20.47 1.98 10.94
C PRO A 50 21.11 3.27 11.50
N SER A 51 22.38 3.22 11.91
CA SER A 51 23.13 4.39 12.41
C SER A 51 23.68 5.29 11.29
N SER A 52 23.54 4.88 10.03
CA SER A 52 24.08 5.60 8.87
C SER A 52 22.98 5.85 7.83
N PRO A 53 21.94 6.63 8.17
CA PRO A 53 20.91 6.98 7.20
C PRO A 53 21.42 7.99 6.15
N TYR A 54 20.84 7.97 4.96
CA TYR A 54 21.01 9.02 3.96
C TYR A 54 20.16 10.22 4.35
N GLN A 55 20.79 11.16 5.06
CA GLN A 55 20.17 12.41 5.51
C GLN A 55 20.10 13.42 4.37
N LEU A 56 18.89 13.74 3.95
CA LEU A 56 18.62 14.75 2.95
C LEU A 56 18.58 16.15 3.57
N THR A 57 19.16 17.12 2.88
CA THR A 57 19.05 18.55 3.21
C THR A 57 17.90 19.22 2.44
N ALA A 58 17.46 18.60 1.35
CA ALA A 58 16.34 19.00 0.52
C ALA A 58 15.74 17.76 -0.18
N ALA A 59 14.53 17.90 -0.73
CA ALA A 59 13.92 16.84 -1.52
C ALA A 59 14.79 16.48 -2.73
N ILE A 60 14.91 15.19 -3.01
CA ILE A 60 15.49 14.68 -4.26
C ILE A 60 14.51 14.96 -5.38
N ALA A 61 14.92 15.71 -6.41
CA ALA A 61 14.08 15.98 -7.56
C ALA A 61 14.34 14.98 -8.70
N LEU A 62 13.35 14.14 -9.02
CA LEU A 62 13.32 13.42 -10.29
C LEU A 62 12.69 14.32 -11.35
N THR A 63 13.53 14.94 -12.16
CA THR A 63 13.10 15.87 -13.22
C THR A 63 12.53 15.13 -14.43
N ALA A 64 11.79 15.82 -15.30
CA ALA A 64 11.21 15.21 -16.50
C ALA A 64 12.24 14.59 -17.47
N GLY A 65 13.49 15.06 -17.43
CA GLY A 65 14.59 14.46 -18.19
C GLY A 65 15.07 13.10 -17.65
N LEU A 66 14.60 12.70 -16.46
CA LEU A 66 14.90 11.44 -15.79
C LEU A 66 13.74 10.45 -15.84
N LYS A 67 12.78 10.64 -16.75
CA LYS A 67 11.71 9.67 -16.92
C LYS A 67 12.21 8.42 -17.63
N GLY A 68 11.67 7.27 -17.22
CA GLY A 68 11.80 6.06 -18.02
C GLY A 68 10.90 6.14 -19.26
N ASP A 69 11.06 5.18 -20.15
CA ASP A 69 10.29 5.12 -21.38
C ASP A 69 10.13 3.66 -21.86
N ALA A 70 9.30 3.44 -22.87
CA ALA A 70 9.04 2.11 -23.41
C ALA A 70 10.24 1.52 -24.18
N THR A 71 11.21 2.34 -24.61
CA THR A 71 12.37 1.94 -25.39
C THR A 71 13.53 1.51 -24.51
N ASN A 72 13.89 2.33 -23.54
CA ASN A 72 15.01 2.16 -22.62
C ASN A 72 14.58 1.45 -21.32
N GLY A 73 13.29 1.48 -20.98
CA GLY A 73 12.73 0.84 -19.81
C GLY A 73 12.69 1.74 -18.57
N ARG A 74 12.49 1.10 -17.42
CA ARG A 74 12.25 1.77 -16.14
C ARG A 74 13.52 2.29 -15.49
N ASN A 75 13.42 3.41 -14.80
CA ASN A 75 14.46 3.86 -13.86
C ASN A 75 14.20 3.22 -12.50
N THR A 76 15.20 2.52 -11.96
CA THR A 76 15.09 1.74 -10.72
C THR A 76 16.03 2.29 -9.66
N PHE A 77 15.50 2.55 -8.46
CA PHE A 77 16.25 2.91 -7.27
C PHE A 77 16.11 1.78 -6.26
N GLU A 78 17.19 1.05 -5.99
CA GLU A 78 17.13 -0.21 -5.23
C GLU A 78 18.12 -0.26 -4.06
N GLY A 79 17.62 -0.66 -2.89
CA GLY A 79 18.44 -0.89 -1.70
C GLY A 79 19.17 -2.24 -1.69
N TYR A 80 20.37 -2.28 -1.10
CA TYR A 80 21.12 -3.52 -0.85
C TYR A 80 22.07 -3.36 0.36
N THR A 81 22.51 -4.44 1.00
CA THR A 81 23.58 -4.43 2.02
C THR A 81 24.90 -4.93 1.44
N THR A 82 24.92 -6.18 0.95
CA THR A 82 26.16 -6.84 0.52
C THR A 82 26.33 -6.82 -0.98
N THR A 83 25.31 -7.28 -1.72
CA THR A 83 25.36 -7.48 -3.17
C THR A 83 24.25 -6.68 -3.84
N PRO A 84 24.58 -5.79 -4.80
CA PRO A 84 23.59 -5.12 -5.63
C PRO A 84 22.58 -6.11 -6.24
N GLY A 85 21.29 -5.85 -6.08
CA GLY A 85 20.22 -6.75 -6.56
C GLY A 85 19.74 -7.80 -5.54
N ALA A 86 20.46 -8.01 -4.43
CA ALA A 86 20.14 -9.08 -3.48
C ALA A 86 18.99 -8.75 -2.52
N ARG A 87 18.66 -7.46 -2.33
CA ARG A 87 17.61 -6.99 -1.40
C ARG A 87 17.80 -7.54 0.02
N ASP A 88 19.04 -7.54 0.49
CA ASP A 88 19.49 -8.07 1.78
C ASP A 88 19.64 -6.97 2.85
N GLY A 89 19.05 -5.81 2.63
CA GLY A 89 18.83 -4.78 3.64
C GLY A 89 18.45 -3.42 3.04
N ARG A 90 17.53 -2.75 3.74
CA ARG A 90 16.91 -1.51 3.27
C ARG A 90 17.71 -0.30 3.76
N PRO A 91 18.34 0.50 2.87
CA PRO A 91 18.93 1.77 3.27
C PRO A 91 17.82 2.71 3.75
N THR A 92 18.12 3.50 4.78
CA THR A 92 17.21 4.54 5.26
C THR A 92 17.48 5.84 4.51
N VAL A 93 16.47 6.33 3.76
CA VAL A 93 16.46 7.68 3.18
C VAL A 93 15.53 8.54 4.02
N THR A 94 16.05 9.65 4.54
CA THR A 94 15.33 10.45 5.54
C THR A 94 15.60 11.93 5.39
N ASN A 95 14.70 12.75 5.93
CA ASN A 95 14.85 14.19 5.99
C ASN A 95 14.43 14.71 7.39
N ALA A 96 15.10 15.77 7.83
CA ALA A 96 14.84 16.46 9.09
C ALA A 96 14.39 17.92 8.90
N ALA A 97 14.34 18.41 7.65
CA ALA A 97 13.84 19.73 7.31
C ALA A 97 12.31 19.77 7.37
N ASN A 98 11.76 20.81 8.01
CA ASN A 98 10.32 20.97 8.13
C ASN A 98 9.63 21.11 6.77
N SER A 99 8.50 20.41 6.60
CA SER A 99 7.65 20.42 5.41
C SER A 99 8.36 20.05 4.10
N SER A 100 9.50 19.35 4.18
CA SER A 100 10.27 18.92 3.03
C SER A 100 9.93 17.47 2.67
N ASN A 101 9.61 17.20 1.41
CA ASN A 101 9.37 15.83 0.96
C ASN A 101 10.71 15.09 0.79
N LEU A 102 10.70 13.76 0.75
CA LEU A 102 11.93 13.02 0.47
C LEU A 102 12.21 13.05 -1.03
N ILE A 103 11.21 12.69 -1.84
CA ILE A 103 11.28 12.64 -3.30
C ILE A 103 10.24 13.57 -3.91
N THR A 104 10.68 14.42 -4.84
CA THR A 104 9.81 15.21 -5.72
C THR A 104 9.82 14.59 -7.11
N LEU A 105 8.63 14.23 -7.60
CA LEU A 105 8.42 13.55 -8.86
C LEU A 105 7.88 14.55 -9.90
N ASN A 106 8.60 14.74 -11.01
CA ASN A 106 8.17 15.57 -12.13
C ASN A 106 8.26 14.76 -13.42
N ASP A 107 7.11 14.32 -13.94
CA ASP A 107 6.97 13.43 -15.10
C ASP A 107 7.70 12.08 -14.87
N ASN A 108 7.37 11.41 -13.77
CA ASN A 108 8.06 10.21 -13.27
C ASN A 108 7.60 8.91 -13.94
N ASP A 109 7.34 8.96 -15.24
CA ASP A 109 6.97 7.79 -16.03
C ASP A 109 8.01 6.67 -15.87
N TYR A 110 7.52 5.42 -15.78
CA TYR A 110 8.35 4.22 -15.67
C TYR A 110 9.39 4.28 -14.52
N THR A 111 9.03 4.80 -13.34
CA THR A 111 9.92 4.86 -12.17
C THR A 111 9.59 3.76 -11.14
N VAL A 112 10.63 3.14 -10.59
CA VAL A 112 10.55 2.12 -9.54
C VAL A 112 11.43 2.50 -8.35
N PHE A 113 10.84 2.52 -7.16
CA PHE A 113 11.58 2.50 -5.90
C PHE A 113 11.43 1.13 -5.27
N ARG A 114 12.55 0.48 -4.93
CA ARG A 114 12.55 -0.88 -4.40
C ARG A 114 13.44 -1.05 -3.18
N HIS A 115 12.93 -1.75 -2.17
CA HIS A 115 13.74 -2.16 -1.01
C HIS A 115 14.37 -0.97 -0.25
N ILE A 116 13.63 0.13 -0.06
CA ILE A 116 14.09 1.35 0.62
C ILE A 116 13.22 1.62 1.85
N TYR A 117 13.84 2.09 2.93
CA TYR A 117 13.15 2.59 4.12
C TYR A 117 13.08 4.11 4.07
N PHE A 118 11.90 4.67 3.83
CA PHE A 118 11.62 6.10 3.81
C PHE A 118 11.16 6.56 5.18
N SER A 119 11.83 7.58 5.73
CA SER A 119 11.42 8.16 7.02
C SER A 119 11.59 9.66 7.09
N HIS A 120 10.99 10.27 8.12
CA HIS A 120 11.07 11.71 8.33
C HIS A 120 11.08 12.03 9.83
N SER A 121 12.04 12.83 10.28
CA SER A 121 12.26 13.12 11.71
C SER A 121 11.91 14.54 12.15
N ALA A 122 11.59 15.44 11.21
CA ALA A 122 11.19 16.80 11.56
C ALA A 122 9.90 16.87 12.41
N SER A 123 9.67 18.03 13.04
CA SER A 123 8.43 18.30 13.80
C SER A 123 7.23 18.46 12.87
N THR A 124 7.41 19.13 11.73
CA THR A 124 6.41 19.21 10.66
C THR A 124 6.96 18.46 9.48
N ARG A 125 6.36 17.31 9.16
CA ARG A 125 6.94 16.36 8.21
C ARG A 125 6.41 16.56 6.80
N GLY A 126 7.24 16.34 5.79
CA GLY A 126 6.77 16.17 4.41
C GLY A 126 6.40 14.72 4.13
N GLY A 127 5.84 14.46 2.95
CA GLY A 127 5.55 13.10 2.48
C GLY A 127 6.81 12.38 2.00
N ALA A 128 6.72 11.05 1.85
CA ALA A 128 7.78 10.30 1.19
C ALA A 128 7.94 10.77 -0.27
N PHE A 129 6.81 11.00 -0.95
CA PHE A 129 6.76 11.46 -2.32
C PHE A 129 5.88 12.72 -2.47
N ASN A 130 6.21 13.54 -3.46
CA ASN A 130 5.39 14.64 -3.92
C ASN A 130 5.40 14.69 -5.44
N ALA A 131 4.25 14.40 -6.07
CA ALA A 131 4.12 14.47 -7.52
C ALA A 131 3.69 15.87 -7.95
N VAL A 132 4.55 16.54 -8.72
CA VAL A 132 4.36 17.93 -9.19
C VAL A 132 3.57 17.95 -10.49
N THR A 133 3.78 16.96 -11.34
CA THR A 133 3.12 16.80 -12.65
C THR A 133 2.59 15.38 -12.80
N SER A 134 1.62 15.20 -13.68
CA SER A 134 1.04 13.89 -13.95
C SER A 134 1.93 13.06 -14.86
N GLY A 135 2.37 11.90 -14.38
CA GLY A 135 2.85 10.82 -15.24
C GLY A 135 1.68 10.14 -15.97
N THR A 136 1.95 9.61 -17.15
CA THR A 136 0.99 8.80 -17.91
C THR A 136 1.03 7.31 -17.53
N THR A 137 2.12 6.89 -16.88
CA THR A 137 2.39 5.50 -16.52
C THR A 137 2.54 5.32 -15.01
N PRO A 138 2.43 4.07 -14.51
CA PRO A 138 2.44 3.85 -13.07
C PRO A 138 3.79 4.13 -12.40
N LEU A 139 3.74 4.79 -11.24
CA LEU A 139 4.83 4.76 -10.26
C LEU A 139 4.80 3.42 -9.52
N TYR A 140 5.92 2.72 -9.44
CA TYR A 140 6.04 1.50 -8.65
C TYR A 140 6.84 1.76 -7.37
N VAL A 141 6.30 1.33 -6.24
CA VAL A 141 7.02 1.28 -4.96
C VAL A 141 6.90 -0.15 -4.44
N GLN A 142 8.02 -0.84 -4.33
CA GLN A 142 8.06 -2.28 -4.09
C GLN A 142 8.94 -2.60 -2.88
N ASP A 143 8.47 -3.43 -1.96
CA ASP A 143 9.26 -3.91 -0.83
C ASP A 143 9.86 -2.77 0.02
N CYS A 144 9.16 -1.63 0.08
CA CYS A 144 9.59 -0.43 0.79
C CYS A 144 8.84 -0.26 2.12
N VAL A 145 9.39 0.58 2.97
CA VAL A 145 8.72 1.04 4.20
C VAL A 145 8.58 2.54 4.15
N VAL A 146 7.39 3.07 4.48
CA VAL A 146 7.15 4.49 4.74
C VAL A 146 6.79 4.63 6.20
N ASP A 147 7.70 5.19 7.00
CA ASP A 147 7.57 5.29 8.45
C ASP A 147 7.78 6.73 8.92
N GLY A 148 6.78 7.29 9.60
CA GLY A 148 6.92 8.61 10.18
C GLY A 148 6.75 9.77 9.20
N CYS A 149 6.67 9.56 7.88
CA CYS A 149 6.38 10.65 6.92
C CYS A 149 4.99 11.27 7.13
N LEU A 150 4.70 12.42 6.50
CA LEU A 150 3.34 12.96 6.46
C LEU A 150 2.35 11.91 5.94
N GLY A 151 2.71 11.25 4.85
CA GLY A 151 2.04 10.11 4.25
C GLY A 151 2.94 9.54 3.16
N VAL A 152 2.44 8.58 2.39
CA VAL A 152 3.11 8.16 1.14
C VAL A 152 3.23 9.37 0.21
N PHE A 153 2.14 10.12 0.03
CA PHE A 153 2.10 11.36 -0.74
C PHE A 153 1.79 12.56 0.17
N ALA A 154 2.55 13.65 0.00
CA ALA A 154 2.42 14.85 0.81
C ALA A 154 1.18 15.70 0.47
N SER A 155 0.72 15.59 -0.78
CA SER A 155 -0.42 16.31 -1.32
C SER A 155 -1.14 15.40 -2.31
N VAL A 156 -2.30 15.87 -2.80
CA VAL A 156 -3.00 15.29 -3.95
C VAL A 156 -2.18 15.56 -5.22
N GLY A 157 -1.04 14.91 -5.32
CA GLY A 157 -0.18 14.97 -6.50
C GLY A 157 -0.83 14.16 -7.62
N PHE A 158 -0.68 14.63 -8.85
CA PHE A 158 -1.34 14.10 -10.05
C PHE A 158 -0.85 12.71 -10.51
N LEU A 159 -0.65 11.74 -9.61
CA LEU A 159 -0.29 10.40 -10.04
C LEU A 159 -1.52 9.71 -10.64
N ASN A 160 -1.53 9.53 -11.95
CA ASN A 160 -2.63 8.81 -12.61
C ASN A 160 -2.74 7.37 -12.08
N VAL A 161 -1.59 6.72 -11.87
CA VAL A 161 -1.52 5.36 -11.31
C VAL A 161 -0.35 5.22 -10.34
N VAL A 162 -0.60 4.65 -9.16
CA VAL A 162 0.43 4.16 -8.23
C VAL A 162 0.24 2.67 -7.98
N VAL A 163 1.35 1.93 -7.99
CA VAL A 163 1.40 0.51 -7.64
C VAL A 163 2.31 0.35 -6.42
N LEU A 164 1.73 -0.14 -5.32
CA LEU A 164 2.46 -0.52 -4.11
C LEU A 164 2.46 -2.04 -4.00
N GLU A 165 3.63 -2.65 -3.83
CA GLU A 165 3.78 -4.10 -3.70
C GLU A 165 4.67 -4.42 -2.50
N SER A 166 4.17 -5.21 -1.55
CA SER A 166 4.89 -5.56 -0.33
C SER A 166 5.38 -4.33 0.45
N VAL A 167 4.59 -3.26 0.45
CA VAL A 167 4.94 -2.00 1.12
C VAL A 167 4.32 -1.93 2.51
N GLU A 168 5.10 -1.53 3.51
CA GLU A 168 4.61 -1.17 4.84
C GLU A 168 4.46 0.36 4.95
N VAL A 169 3.30 0.84 5.39
CA VAL A 169 3.03 2.27 5.66
C VAL A 169 2.57 2.43 7.10
N LYS A 170 3.36 3.12 7.91
CA LYS A 170 3.10 3.27 9.34
C LYS A 170 3.50 4.59 9.94
N ASN A 171 2.91 4.87 11.10
CA ASN A 171 3.23 6.02 11.95
C ASN A 171 3.24 7.35 11.20
N THR A 172 2.41 7.48 10.16
CA THR A 172 2.35 8.72 9.39
C THR A 172 1.80 9.87 10.25
N THR A 173 1.99 11.11 9.83
CA THR A 173 1.51 12.29 10.59
C THR A 173 0.36 13.03 9.91
N SER A 174 -0.13 12.55 8.78
CA SER A 174 -1.25 13.16 8.06
C SER A 174 -2.52 13.04 8.88
N VAL A 175 -3.28 14.15 8.92
CA VAL A 175 -4.61 14.21 9.54
C VAL A 175 -5.71 13.73 8.59
N SER A 176 -5.38 13.43 7.33
CA SER A 176 -6.34 13.02 6.31
C SER A 176 -6.24 11.53 6.01
N ALA A 177 -5.07 11.05 5.60
CA ALA A 177 -4.81 9.66 5.29
C ALA A 177 -3.31 9.33 5.18
N ALA A 178 -2.95 8.06 5.38
CA ALA A 178 -1.61 7.55 5.13
C ALA A 178 -1.29 7.49 3.62
N LEU A 179 -2.28 7.10 2.81
CA LEU A 179 -2.24 7.10 1.36
C LEU A 179 -3.43 7.89 0.80
N LEU A 180 -3.16 9.08 0.25
CA LEU A 180 -4.15 9.82 -0.55
C LEU A 180 -4.10 9.34 -2.00
N VAL A 181 -5.26 9.04 -2.57
CA VAL A 181 -5.41 8.51 -3.93
C VAL A 181 -6.24 9.46 -4.77
N GLN A 182 -5.63 9.93 -5.85
CA GLN A 182 -6.28 10.61 -6.97
C GLN A 182 -5.91 9.79 -8.22
N GLY A 183 -6.88 9.34 -9.02
CA GLY A 183 -6.61 8.38 -10.11
C GLY A 183 -6.70 6.93 -9.63
N ALA A 184 -5.68 6.09 -9.82
CA ALA A 184 -5.71 4.68 -9.44
C ALA A 184 -4.59 4.29 -8.47
N ALA A 185 -4.94 3.53 -7.44
CA ALA A 185 -3.99 2.87 -6.55
C ALA A 185 -4.20 1.36 -6.57
N TYR A 186 -3.14 0.62 -6.88
CA TYR A 186 -3.10 -0.84 -6.85
C TYR A 186 -2.13 -1.30 -5.76
N LEU A 187 -2.63 -1.99 -4.76
CA LEU A 187 -1.89 -2.43 -3.59
C LEU A 187 -1.90 -3.96 -3.53
N TYR A 188 -0.71 -4.54 -3.46
CA TYR A 188 -0.51 -5.99 -3.39
C TYR A 188 0.36 -6.31 -2.18
N GLY A 189 -0.09 -7.18 -1.27
CA GLY A 189 0.75 -7.59 -0.13
C GLY A 189 1.13 -6.45 0.83
N CYS A 190 0.43 -5.32 0.80
CA CYS A 190 0.80 -4.14 1.57
C CYS A 190 0.28 -4.19 3.01
N TRP A 191 0.97 -3.52 3.93
CA TRP A 191 0.54 -3.37 5.31
C TRP A 191 0.44 -1.89 5.71
N ILE A 192 -0.77 -1.37 5.88
CA ILE A 192 -1.06 0.03 6.21
C ILE A 192 -1.64 0.09 7.63
N HIS A 193 -0.88 0.64 8.58
CA HIS A 193 -1.24 0.54 9.99
C HIS A 193 -0.63 1.60 10.94
N ASN A 194 -1.29 1.81 12.09
CA ASN A 194 -0.92 2.82 13.10
C ASN A 194 -0.78 4.24 12.53
N ASN A 195 -1.61 4.56 11.54
CA ASN A 195 -1.70 5.92 11.03
C ASN A 195 -2.81 6.65 11.80
N PRO A 196 -2.66 7.94 12.16
CA PRO A 196 -3.63 8.63 13.00
C PRO A 196 -4.95 8.96 12.30
N ALA A 197 -4.99 8.88 10.96
CA ALA A 197 -6.14 9.19 10.13
C ALA A 197 -6.60 7.95 9.32
N ASP A 198 -7.14 8.16 8.11
CA ASP A 198 -7.55 7.04 7.25
C ASP A 198 -6.31 6.25 6.77
N GLY A 199 -6.47 4.95 6.51
CA GLY A 199 -5.41 4.15 5.89
C GLY A 199 -5.21 4.58 4.43
N VAL A 200 -6.22 4.34 3.61
CA VAL A 200 -6.30 4.76 2.20
C VAL A 200 -7.50 5.69 2.04
N ARG A 201 -7.34 6.80 1.32
CA ARG A 201 -8.42 7.77 1.10
C ARG A 201 -8.47 8.29 -0.32
N THR A 202 -9.64 8.31 -0.94
CA THR A 202 -9.84 8.93 -2.25
C THR A 202 -9.94 10.46 -2.13
N THR A 203 -9.83 11.17 -3.24
CA THR A 203 -10.08 12.61 -3.30
C THR A 203 -11.44 12.90 -3.93
N ASN A 204 -12.11 13.96 -3.48
CA ASN A 204 -13.37 14.39 -4.09
C ASN A 204 -13.14 14.95 -5.51
N GLY A 205 -14.11 14.73 -6.41
CA GLY A 205 -14.13 15.35 -7.75
C GLY A 205 -13.31 14.63 -8.82
N SER A 206 -12.91 13.38 -8.63
CA SER A 206 -12.19 12.60 -9.64
C SER A 206 -12.60 11.12 -9.61
N THR A 207 -12.73 10.51 -10.79
CA THR A 207 -12.92 9.06 -10.89
C THR A 207 -11.71 8.36 -10.30
N THR A 208 -11.93 7.53 -9.28
CA THR A 208 -10.84 6.93 -8.51
C THR A 208 -10.97 5.41 -8.46
N THR A 209 -9.86 4.69 -8.57
CA THR A 209 -9.79 3.23 -8.37
C THR A 209 -8.89 2.91 -7.20
N VAL A 210 -9.38 2.08 -6.29
CA VAL A 210 -8.63 1.54 -5.16
C VAL A 210 -8.74 0.02 -5.22
N TYR A 211 -7.62 -0.64 -5.54
CA TYR A 211 -7.52 -2.09 -5.62
C TYR A 211 -6.56 -2.59 -4.55
N LEU A 212 -7.03 -3.45 -3.65
CA LEU A 212 -6.24 -4.11 -2.61
C LEU A 212 -6.35 -5.63 -2.79
N GLU A 213 -5.21 -6.29 -2.85
CA GLU A 213 -5.11 -7.75 -2.82
C GLU A 213 -4.06 -8.20 -1.82
N LYS A 214 -4.41 -9.17 -0.96
CA LYS A 214 -3.50 -9.69 0.08
C LYS A 214 -2.94 -8.59 0.99
N CYS A 215 -3.72 -7.55 1.23
CA CYS A 215 -3.30 -6.41 2.03
C CYS A 215 -3.81 -6.52 3.47
N LEU A 216 -3.05 -5.92 4.39
CA LEU A 216 -3.44 -5.67 5.77
C LEU A 216 -3.69 -4.17 5.94
N VAL A 217 -4.94 -3.76 6.19
CA VAL A 217 -5.31 -2.37 6.50
C VAL A 217 -5.86 -2.31 7.92
N THR A 218 -4.98 -2.00 8.87
CA THR A 218 -5.26 -2.30 10.27
C THR A 218 -4.89 -1.19 11.22
N SER A 219 -5.63 -1.00 12.32
CA SER A 219 -5.21 -0.08 13.40
C SER A 219 -4.95 1.36 12.94
N ASN A 220 -5.66 1.84 11.92
CA ASN A 220 -5.63 3.25 11.55
C ASN A 220 -6.64 4.03 12.39
N GLY A 221 -6.37 5.30 12.71
CA GLY A 221 -7.14 6.10 13.66
C GLY A 221 -8.53 6.49 13.18
N ALA A 222 -8.78 6.43 11.86
CA ALA A 222 -10.08 6.67 11.26
C ALA A 222 -10.54 5.46 10.41
N VAL A 223 -10.91 5.65 9.15
CA VAL A 223 -11.42 4.57 8.29
C VAL A 223 -10.26 3.81 7.64
N GLY A 224 -10.39 2.49 7.46
CA GLY A 224 -9.36 1.70 6.75
C GLY A 224 -9.21 2.15 5.29
N VAL A 225 -10.28 2.05 4.50
CA VAL A 225 -10.37 2.58 3.12
C VAL A 225 -11.55 3.55 3.03
N ASN A 226 -11.27 4.83 2.78
CA ASN A 226 -12.26 5.89 2.81
C ASN A 226 -12.45 6.53 1.43
N ASP A 227 -13.54 6.19 0.78
CA ASP A 227 -14.02 6.99 -0.33
C ASP A 227 -14.84 8.18 0.18
N VAL A 228 -14.33 9.39 -0.06
CA VAL A 228 -14.97 10.65 0.36
C VAL A 228 -15.66 11.39 -0.78
N SER A 229 -15.66 10.81 -1.98
CA SER A 229 -16.38 11.35 -3.13
C SER A 229 -17.89 11.21 -2.92
N SER A 230 -18.62 12.32 -2.99
CA SER A 230 -20.08 12.29 -3.02
C SER A 230 -20.66 12.41 -4.43
N SER A 231 -19.82 12.71 -5.42
CA SER A 231 -20.27 13.13 -6.77
C SER A 231 -19.46 12.56 -7.94
N SER A 232 -18.52 11.65 -7.69
CA SER A 232 -17.69 11.03 -8.72
C SER A 232 -17.65 9.51 -8.52
N GLY A 233 -17.61 8.76 -9.62
CA GLY A 233 -17.59 7.30 -9.59
C GLY A 233 -16.29 6.77 -8.98
N VAL A 234 -16.40 5.76 -8.12
CA VAL A 234 -15.25 5.13 -7.47
C VAL A 234 -15.35 3.61 -7.60
N ALA A 235 -14.24 2.97 -7.95
CA ALA A 235 -14.12 1.52 -7.94
C ALA A 235 -13.28 1.09 -6.73
N ILE A 236 -13.89 0.36 -5.80
CA ILE A 236 -13.21 -0.22 -4.65
C ILE A 236 -13.22 -1.74 -4.81
N THR A 237 -12.03 -2.33 -4.93
CA THR A 237 -11.84 -3.78 -4.96
C THR A 237 -10.95 -4.18 -3.80
N VAL A 238 -11.41 -5.09 -2.96
CA VAL A 238 -10.62 -5.63 -1.83
C VAL A 238 -10.75 -7.14 -1.83
N LYS A 239 -9.63 -7.81 -2.04
CA LYS A 239 -9.56 -9.27 -2.23
C LYS A 239 -8.56 -9.88 -1.28
N ASP A 240 -8.94 -11.00 -0.68
CA ASP A 240 -8.03 -11.84 0.12
C ASP A 240 -7.25 -11.00 1.15
N SER A 241 -7.92 -10.02 1.78
CA SER A 241 -7.26 -8.99 2.60
C SER A 241 -7.79 -9.01 4.04
N VAL A 242 -7.14 -8.27 4.94
CA VAL A 242 -7.62 -8.04 6.30
C VAL A 242 -7.85 -6.56 6.51
N VAL A 243 -9.04 -6.20 6.99
CA VAL A 243 -9.41 -4.83 7.35
C VAL A 243 -9.89 -4.81 8.81
N TRP A 244 -8.98 -4.46 9.72
CA TRP A 244 -9.16 -4.77 11.14
C TRP A 244 -8.77 -3.65 12.10
N GLY A 245 -9.59 -3.40 13.12
CA GLY A 245 -9.18 -2.54 14.22
C GLY A 245 -9.02 -1.06 13.84
N ASN A 246 -9.63 -0.59 12.75
CA ASN A 246 -9.57 0.83 12.38
C ASN A 246 -10.54 1.63 13.25
N GLY A 247 -10.26 2.91 13.56
CA GLY A 247 -11.04 3.71 14.51
C GLY A 247 -12.46 4.04 14.04
N GLY A 248 -12.71 4.03 12.73
CA GLY A 248 -14.02 4.19 12.09
C GLY A 248 -14.49 2.91 11.41
N SER A 249 -15.06 3.01 10.21
CA SER A 249 -15.42 1.83 9.41
C SER A 249 -14.18 1.13 8.84
N GLY A 250 -14.28 -0.16 8.53
CA GLY A 250 -13.24 -0.85 7.76
C GLY A 250 -13.10 -0.22 6.37
N ILE A 251 -14.22 -0.15 5.65
CA ILE A 251 -14.32 0.55 4.36
C ILE A 251 -15.55 1.47 4.42
N ARG A 252 -15.42 2.69 3.89
CA ARG A 252 -16.51 3.66 3.76
C ARG A 252 -16.57 4.21 2.33
N SER A 253 -17.78 4.43 1.82
CA SER A 253 -18.01 5.30 0.65
C SER A 253 -19.05 6.37 0.98
N ALA A 254 -18.70 7.62 0.68
CA ALA A 254 -19.54 8.81 0.86
C ALA A 254 -20.47 9.09 -0.34
N ALA A 255 -20.61 8.16 -1.28
CA ALA A 255 -21.46 8.32 -2.46
C ALA A 255 -22.91 8.64 -2.07
N LYS A 256 -23.50 9.71 -2.65
CA LYS A 256 -24.86 10.18 -2.37
C LYS A 256 -25.64 10.28 -3.68
N THR A 257 -26.30 9.17 -4.05
CA THR A 257 -27.20 8.99 -5.21
C THR A 257 -26.62 9.34 -6.59
N SER A 258 -27.08 8.68 -7.65
CA SER A 258 -26.75 8.95 -9.08
C SER A 258 -25.34 8.62 -9.65
N PHE A 259 -24.43 7.93 -8.94
CA PHE A 259 -23.08 7.61 -9.48
C PHE A 259 -22.65 6.14 -9.32
N SER A 260 -21.93 5.61 -10.31
CA SER A 260 -21.40 4.24 -10.30
C SER A 260 -20.29 4.08 -9.26
N THR A 261 -20.63 3.53 -8.09
CA THR A 261 -19.65 2.91 -7.20
C THR A 261 -19.59 1.43 -7.55
N THR A 262 -18.42 0.96 -8.02
CA THR A 262 -18.19 -0.48 -8.21
C THR A 262 -17.53 -1.04 -6.97
N LEU A 263 -18.09 -2.13 -6.45
CA LEU A 263 -17.63 -2.77 -5.23
C LEU A 263 -17.41 -4.28 -5.46
N ASP A 264 -16.16 -4.72 -5.35
CA ASP A 264 -15.79 -6.14 -5.40
C ASP A 264 -15.04 -6.49 -4.11
N LEU A 265 -15.74 -7.10 -3.15
CA LEU A 265 -15.20 -7.54 -1.88
C LEU A 265 -15.26 -9.05 -1.82
N SER A 266 -14.10 -9.71 -1.78
CA SER A 266 -14.09 -11.16 -1.65
C SER A 266 -12.99 -11.67 -0.74
N ASN A 267 -13.31 -12.74 0.00
CA ASN A 267 -12.39 -13.46 0.87
C ASN A 267 -11.67 -12.53 1.85
N THR A 268 -12.30 -11.44 2.25
CA THR A 268 -11.69 -10.43 3.11
C THR A 268 -12.18 -10.62 4.53
N VAL A 269 -11.27 -10.52 5.50
CA VAL A 269 -11.58 -10.60 6.93
C VAL A 269 -11.78 -9.19 7.46
N PHE A 270 -12.96 -8.91 8.00
CA PHE A 270 -13.34 -7.64 8.62
C PHE A 270 -13.58 -7.84 10.12
N GLY A 271 -13.18 -6.86 10.94
CA GLY A 271 -13.57 -6.88 12.35
C GLY A 271 -12.89 -5.84 13.21
N ALA A 272 -13.38 -5.74 14.45
CA ALA A 272 -12.89 -4.83 15.48
C ALA A 272 -12.82 -3.35 15.07
N ASN A 273 -13.56 -2.95 14.03
CA ASN A 273 -13.60 -1.56 13.59
C ASN A 273 -14.43 -0.72 14.57
N GLY A 274 -13.97 0.50 14.84
CA GLY A 274 -14.30 1.33 16.00
C GLY A 274 -15.67 2.00 15.95
N ALA A 275 -15.90 2.93 16.89
CA ALA A 275 -17.22 3.48 17.19
C ALA A 275 -17.86 4.20 15.99
N GLY A 276 -19.11 3.83 15.67
CA GLY A 276 -19.81 4.31 14.46
C GLY A 276 -19.33 3.68 13.16
N GLY A 277 -18.36 2.76 13.24
CA GLY A 277 -17.82 2.01 12.12
C GLY A 277 -18.52 0.68 11.88
N SER A 278 -18.82 0.40 10.61
CA SER A 278 -19.18 -0.95 10.15
C SER A 278 -17.95 -1.63 9.53
N GLY A 279 -18.02 -2.95 9.30
CA GLY A 279 -17.04 -3.61 8.44
C GLY A 279 -16.97 -2.92 7.07
N PHE A 280 -18.15 -2.70 6.47
CA PHE A 280 -18.33 -1.92 5.26
C PHE A 280 -19.54 -0.97 5.40
N ASN A 281 -19.37 0.30 5.01
CA ASN A 281 -20.37 1.36 5.12
C ASN A 281 -20.53 2.14 3.81
N ILE A 282 -21.73 2.17 3.23
CA ILE A 282 -22.12 3.10 2.17
C ILE A 282 -23.07 4.14 2.77
N GLU A 283 -22.75 5.42 2.63
CA GLU A 283 -23.58 6.51 3.18
C GLU A 283 -24.82 6.83 2.33
N CYS A 284 -25.00 6.15 1.22
CA CYS A 284 -26.17 6.32 0.37
C CYS A 284 -27.43 5.72 1.05
N LEU A 285 -28.44 6.57 1.23
CA LEU A 285 -29.74 6.22 1.83
C LEU A 285 -30.84 5.98 0.78
N ASP A 286 -30.50 5.98 -0.51
CA ASP A 286 -31.47 5.78 -1.58
C ASP A 286 -31.61 4.29 -1.92
N PRO A 287 -32.80 3.70 -1.75
CA PRO A 287 -33.07 2.32 -2.15
C PRO A 287 -32.75 2.03 -3.61
N GLN A 288 -32.80 3.05 -4.49
CA GLN A 288 -32.43 2.86 -5.90
C GLN A 288 -30.96 2.49 -6.08
N VAL A 289 -30.05 2.88 -5.19
CA VAL A 289 -28.63 2.49 -5.29
C VAL A 289 -28.41 1.00 -4.98
N GLU A 290 -29.35 0.33 -4.30
CA GLU A 290 -29.35 -1.13 -4.18
C GLU A 290 -29.73 -1.83 -5.49
N THR A 291 -30.54 -1.18 -6.35
CA THR A 291 -31.04 -1.74 -7.60
C THR A 291 -30.32 -1.25 -8.86
N ASP A 292 -29.72 -0.05 -8.86
CA ASP A 292 -29.32 0.66 -10.09
C ASP A 292 -27.81 0.69 -10.43
N LEU A 293 -26.86 0.23 -9.59
CA LEU A 293 -25.42 0.54 -9.85
C LEU A 293 -24.45 -0.66 -9.87
N ASN A 294 -24.14 -1.09 -11.11
CA ASN A 294 -22.81 -1.43 -11.67
C ASN A 294 -21.87 -2.39 -10.93
N VAL A 295 -22.45 -3.51 -10.47
CA VAL A 295 -21.81 -4.77 -10.03
C VAL A 295 -21.23 -4.72 -8.63
N ARG A 296 -22.03 -5.25 -7.69
CA ARG A 296 -21.63 -5.67 -6.34
C ARG A 296 -21.23 -7.14 -6.39
N LEU A 297 -19.95 -7.43 -6.26
CA LEU A 297 -19.46 -8.80 -6.02
C LEU A 297 -18.93 -8.86 -4.58
N THR A 298 -19.85 -8.83 -3.63
CA THR A 298 -19.55 -9.12 -2.22
C THR A 298 -19.77 -10.61 -2.00
N ARG A 299 -18.68 -11.35 -1.76
CA ARG A 299 -18.76 -12.81 -1.60
C ARG A 299 -17.73 -13.40 -0.67
N ARG A 300 -18.17 -14.34 0.18
CA ARG A 300 -17.32 -15.09 1.11
C ARG A 300 -16.40 -14.17 1.92
N ASN A 301 -16.93 -13.08 2.45
CA ASN A 301 -16.22 -12.26 3.43
C ASN A 301 -16.45 -12.81 4.83
N PHE A 302 -15.50 -12.56 5.73
CA PHE A 302 -15.50 -13.09 7.09
C PHE A 302 -15.63 -11.94 8.07
N HIS A 303 -16.73 -11.89 8.81
CA HIS A 303 -17.06 -10.75 9.65
C HIS A 303 -17.00 -11.11 11.12
N TYR A 304 -15.97 -10.62 11.79
CA TYR A 304 -15.96 -10.48 13.24
C TYR A 304 -16.62 -9.16 13.66
N THR A 305 -17.00 -9.06 14.93
CA THR A 305 -17.76 -7.93 15.48
C THR A 305 -17.11 -6.58 15.17
N SER A 306 -17.89 -5.64 14.64
CA SER A 306 -17.56 -4.20 14.53
C SER A 306 -18.65 -3.39 15.25
N ALA A 307 -18.35 -2.17 15.68
CA ALA A 307 -19.24 -1.43 16.60
C ALA A 307 -20.66 -1.20 16.06
N SER A 308 -20.81 -0.96 14.75
CA SER A 308 -22.11 -0.74 14.09
C SER A 308 -22.56 -1.93 13.23
N GLY A 309 -21.94 -3.10 13.40
CA GLY A 309 -22.23 -4.31 12.63
C GLY A 309 -21.36 -4.49 11.39
N SER A 310 -21.65 -5.54 10.62
CA SER A 310 -20.86 -5.89 9.43
C SER A 310 -21.09 -4.94 8.26
N TYR A 311 -22.31 -4.44 8.13
CA TYR A 311 -22.82 -3.72 6.97
C TYR A 311 -23.66 -2.51 7.38
N SER A 312 -23.53 -1.42 6.62
CA SER A 312 -24.40 -0.24 6.69
C SER A 312 -24.62 0.30 5.26
N GLY A 313 -25.87 0.60 4.91
CA GLY A 313 -26.26 1.10 3.58
C GLY A 313 -26.04 0.11 2.43
N VAL A 314 -25.83 -1.17 2.74
CA VAL A 314 -25.69 -2.26 1.78
C VAL A 314 -26.23 -3.56 2.38
N ALA A 315 -26.80 -4.42 1.53
CA ALA A 315 -27.11 -5.80 1.89
C ALA A 315 -25.84 -6.63 2.13
N ALA A 316 -25.97 -7.70 2.91
CA ALA A 316 -24.90 -8.69 3.07
C ALA A 316 -24.55 -9.33 1.73
N GLY A 317 -23.27 -9.73 1.58
CA GLY A 317 -22.80 -10.44 0.41
C GLY A 317 -23.23 -11.89 0.38
N PHE A 318 -23.02 -12.50 -0.78
CA PHE A 318 -23.29 -13.91 -1.00
C PHE A 318 -22.29 -14.77 -0.20
N ASP A 319 -22.76 -15.78 0.52
CA ASP A 319 -21.89 -16.74 1.22
C ASP A 319 -20.97 -16.13 2.30
N ASP A 320 -21.26 -14.92 2.79
CA ASP A 320 -20.50 -14.31 3.88
C ASP A 320 -20.65 -15.10 5.19
N VAL A 321 -19.58 -15.09 5.97
CA VAL A 321 -19.45 -15.89 7.18
C VAL A 321 -19.38 -14.94 8.38
N ALA A 322 -20.33 -15.09 9.31
CA ALA A 322 -20.24 -14.44 10.61
C ALA A 322 -19.28 -15.22 11.51
N LEU A 323 -18.30 -14.52 12.09
CA LEU A 323 -17.36 -15.07 13.07
C LEU A 323 -17.85 -14.75 14.48
N THR A 324 -17.81 -15.75 15.36
CA THR A 324 -18.20 -15.64 16.77
C THR A 324 -16.99 -15.59 17.71
N SER A 325 -15.78 -15.65 17.17
CA SER A 325 -14.52 -15.52 17.90
C SER A 325 -13.48 -14.83 17.03
N ASP A 326 -12.44 -14.27 17.66
CA ASP A 326 -11.31 -13.65 16.96
C ASP A 326 -10.68 -14.70 16.00
N PRO A 327 -10.50 -14.40 14.70
CA PRO A 327 -9.92 -15.34 13.76
C PRO A 327 -8.40 -15.47 13.87
N PHE A 328 -7.73 -14.56 14.57
CA PHE A 328 -6.28 -14.44 14.56
C PHE A 328 -5.63 -15.00 15.83
N THR A 329 -4.36 -15.38 15.72
CA THR A 329 -3.54 -15.81 16.87
C THR A 329 -3.44 -14.68 17.90
N SER A 330 -3.16 -13.45 17.46
CA SER A 330 -3.17 -12.27 18.32
C SER A 330 -3.15 -10.97 17.49
N ALA A 331 -4.33 -10.47 17.10
CA ALA A 331 -4.44 -9.21 16.38
C ALA A 331 -3.87 -8.02 17.18
N ALA A 332 -4.00 -8.04 18.51
CA ALA A 332 -3.47 -7.00 19.40
C ALA A 332 -1.95 -6.86 19.34
N SER A 333 -1.23 -7.99 19.16
CA SER A 333 0.23 -7.98 18.93
C SER A 333 0.60 -7.92 17.45
N LYS A 334 -0.36 -7.59 16.57
CA LYS A 334 -0.18 -7.51 15.11
C LYS A 334 0.16 -8.85 14.45
N ASP A 335 -0.19 -9.96 15.08
CA ASP A 335 -0.10 -11.29 14.51
C ASP A 335 -1.46 -11.68 13.92
N TYR A 336 -1.58 -11.49 12.61
CA TYR A 336 -2.77 -11.81 11.83
C TYR A 336 -2.74 -13.24 11.25
N SER A 337 -1.87 -14.13 11.74
CA SER A 337 -1.97 -15.55 11.41
C SER A 337 -3.29 -16.12 11.93
N LEU A 338 -3.90 -17.03 11.16
CA LEU A 338 -5.19 -17.63 11.53
C LEU A 338 -5.03 -18.64 12.66
N ASN A 339 -5.89 -18.56 13.68
CA ASN A 339 -5.90 -19.49 14.80
C ASN A 339 -6.74 -20.76 14.51
N ASN A 340 -6.77 -21.69 15.47
CA ASN A 340 -7.56 -22.92 15.41
C ASN A 340 -8.94 -22.81 16.11
N ALA A 341 -9.33 -21.62 16.57
CA ALA A 341 -10.54 -21.47 17.38
C ALA A 341 -11.81 -21.71 16.53
N SER A 342 -12.72 -22.53 17.06
CA SER A 342 -14.06 -22.70 16.50
C SER A 342 -14.81 -21.37 16.50
N GLY A 343 -15.48 -21.03 15.41
CA GLY A 343 -16.14 -19.73 15.26
C GLY A 343 -15.19 -18.56 14.92
N GLY A 344 -13.88 -18.78 14.93
CA GLY A 344 -12.84 -17.83 14.52
C GLY A 344 -12.04 -18.36 13.35
N GLY A 345 -10.74 -18.59 13.53
CA GLY A 345 -9.81 -18.90 12.44
C GLY A 345 -10.15 -20.20 11.72
N ALA A 346 -10.73 -21.18 12.42
CA ALA A 346 -11.18 -22.43 11.81
C ALA A 346 -12.24 -22.23 10.71
N LEU A 347 -13.05 -21.17 10.77
CA LEU A 347 -14.04 -20.86 9.72
C LEU A 347 -13.43 -20.14 8.51
N VAL A 348 -12.27 -19.50 8.69
CA VAL A 348 -11.57 -18.73 7.65
C VAL A 348 -10.64 -19.63 6.83
N ARG A 349 -10.14 -20.71 7.44
CA ARG A 349 -9.16 -21.62 6.85
C ARG A 349 -9.78 -22.55 5.82
N GLY A 350 -9.23 -22.57 4.60
CA GLY A 350 -9.62 -23.45 3.50
C GLY A 350 -11.00 -23.19 2.93
N THR A 351 -11.61 -22.04 3.21
CA THR A 351 -13.02 -21.74 2.85
C THR A 351 -13.17 -20.59 1.87
N ALA A 352 -12.07 -20.00 1.38
CA ALA A 352 -12.14 -18.89 0.41
C ALA A 352 -12.83 -19.30 -0.89
N TYR A 353 -13.53 -18.33 -1.49
CA TYR A 353 -14.14 -18.46 -2.80
C TYR A 353 -13.09 -18.42 -3.92
N PRO A 354 -13.26 -19.19 -5.01
CA PRO A 354 -14.22 -20.28 -5.15
C PRO A 354 -13.75 -21.52 -4.37
N ALA A 355 -14.63 -22.13 -3.59
CA ALA A 355 -14.33 -23.39 -2.89
C ALA A 355 -14.28 -24.58 -3.86
N ASN A 356 -15.16 -24.58 -4.87
CA ASN A 356 -15.20 -25.58 -5.94
C ASN A 356 -15.28 -24.89 -7.30
N PHE A 357 -14.66 -25.48 -8.31
CA PHE A 357 -14.77 -25.01 -9.69
C PHE A 357 -15.85 -25.80 -10.44
N PRO A 358 -16.73 -25.16 -11.22
CA PRO A 358 -17.74 -25.87 -11.99
C PRO A 358 -17.13 -26.95 -12.89
N GLY A 359 -17.58 -28.19 -12.73
CA GLY A 359 -17.07 -29.34 -13.49
C GLY A 359 -15.74 -29.93 -13.00
N ALA A 360 -15.12 -29.35 -11.98
CA ALA A 360 -13.90 -29.90 -11.39
C ALA A 360 -14.20 -30.94 -10.30
N ALA A 361 -13.34 -31.96 -10.20
CA ALA A 361 -13.37 -32.95 -9.11
C ALA A 361 -12.50 -32.54 -7.90
N PHE A 362 -11.95 -31.32 -7.91
CA PHE A 362 -11.06 -30.81 -6.86
C PHE A 362 -11.66 -29.58 -6.16
N THR A 363 -11.21 -29.39 -4.92
CA THR A 363 -11.62 -28.30 -4.03
C THR A 363 -10.42 -27.38 -3.79
N SER A 364 -10.68 -26.07 -3.71
CA SER A 364 -9.70 -25.07 -3.29
C SER A 364 -9.57 -25.08 -1.76
N TYR A 365 -8.34 -25.04 -1.27
CA TYR A 365 -8.03 -24.95 0.17
C TYR A 365 -7.45 -23.59 0.55
N ARG A 366 -7.79 -22.56 -0.21
CA ARG A 366 -7.35 -21.20 0.08
C ARG A 366 -8.08 -20.65 1.30
N ASP A 367 -7.38 -19.87 2.13
CA ASP A 367 -7.97 -19.18 3.26
C ASP A 367 -8.49 -17.81 2.89
N GLY A 368 -9.46 -17.32 3.67
CA GLY A 368 -9.77 -15.90 3.71
C GLY A 368 -8.64 -15.07 4.31
N GLY A 369 -8.52 -13.83 3.83
CA GLY A 369 -7.57 -12.86 4.34
C GLY A 369 -6.17 -12.95 3.75
N ALA A 370 -5.33 -11.99 4.14
CA ALA A 370 -4.01 -11.79 3.57
C ALA A 370 -2.99 -12.83 4.05
N VAL A 371 -3.15 -13.34 5.27
CA VAL A 371 -2.23 -14.29 5.89
C VAL A 371 -2.83 -15.68 5.84
N GLN A 372 -2.22 -16.56 5.06
CA GLN A 372 -2.62 -17.95 4.97
C GLN A 372 -2.13 -18.73 6.19
N HIS A 373 -2.89 -19.72 6.62
CA HIS A 373 -2.51 -20.63 7.67
C HIS A 373 -1.34 -21.49 7.24
N ARG A 374 -0.56 -21.91 8.23
CA ARG A 374 0.45 -22.93 8.05
C ARG A 374 -0.07 -24.25 8.58
N ASP A 375 -0.16 -25.25 7.71
CA ASP A 375 -0.48 -26.60 8.14
C ASP A 375 0.62 -27.17 9.03
N ALA A 376 0.22 -27.93 10.05
CA ALA A 376 1.12 -28.50 11.06
C ALA A 376 2.18 -29.46 10.49
N GLY A 377 2.05 -29.90 9.24
CA GLY A 377 3.00 -30.78 8.55
C GLY A 377 3.79 -30.16 7.39
N GLY A 378 3.62 -28.85 7.11
CA GLY A 378 4.25 -28.18 5.97
C GLY A 378 5.68 -27.71 6.28
N ALA A 379 6.62 -28.06 5.38
CA ALA A 379 8.03 -27.67 5.39
C ALA A 379 8.25 -26.16 5.68
N SER A 380 9.46 -25.80 6.10
CA SER A 380 9.88 -24.44 6.48
C SER A 380 9.30 -23.36 5.55
N ALA A 381 8.83 -22.26 6.13
CA ALA A 381 8.32 -21.11 5.39
C ALA A 381 9.35 -20.67 4.35
N VAL A 382 9.00 -20.78 3.06
CA VAL A 382 9.74 -20.11 2.00
C VAL A 382 9.20 -18.69 1.94
N ALA A 383 10.01 -17.73 2.36
CA ALA A 383 9.70 -16.33 2.15
C ALA A 383 9.83 -16.04 0.65
N TYR A 384 8.71 -15.93 -0.05
CA TYR A 384 8.66 -15.39 -1.40
C TYR A 384 8.55 -13.87 -1.27
N TRP A 385 9.60 -13.16 -1.67
CA TRP A 385 9.61 -11.69 -1.80
C TRP A 385 9.54 -11.29 -3.27
#